data_AF-A0A8C6U1G0-F1
#
_entry.id   AF-A0A8C6U1G0-F1
#
_cell.length_a   1.000
_cell.length_b   1.000
_cell.length_c   1.000
_cell.angle_alpha   90.00
_cell.angle_beta   90.00
_cell.angle_gamma   90.00
#
_symmetry.space_group_name_H-M   'P 1'
#
loop_
_entity.id
_entity.type
_entity.pdbx_description
1 polymer ?
#
loop_
_entity_poly.entity_id
_entity_poly.type
_entity_poly.pdbx_seq_one_letter_code
_entity_poly.pdbx_strand_id
1 'polypeptide(L)'
;LQSVMRGTGVFGLSLCHVDAYSCHEVRTAFQLRQVGPVHRVPETPGVDVDLLLCKHQGLSCCTRKMEESYLIAVRRETLHNIQSYNYELEHLISGHADAFQGKSLLHSVPSPAGANVSVEAAVNQFYNNLFPLVYTQLINPGMDRELVWRNMGDCLRMIRQDVNPFGPHPAIMAQELVGALGAGKHLGLALAEGLEVLNATEQIIFSKECVKALVRMVYCSHCQGLTLIKPCDGFCLNVMRGCLASVSELDQPWRRYTTLLEQLTHAMANQHSMELALLGVRMHVSEALLYAQLHGPLLCVICSNYVLWPWPVDFLTYVRRSRSFFADLPELLCEGRMSYTSRVVGNGLHAQRQNPEVKVRTPDPGLAEVKDRLERFCQVCSILKSLAAKFQCAQFHPLFIPFQNFFFYVARVTHGQLQSLPVCHVDRAQG
;
A
#
# COMPACT_ATOMS: atom_id res chain seq x y z
N LEU A 1 -12.93 -63.43 56.23
CA LEU A 1 -13.94 -62.56 56.87
C LEU A 1 -15.21 -62.61 56.01
N GLN A 2 -15.93 -63.73 55.96
CA GLN A 2 -17.03 -64.10 56.88
C GLN A 2 -18.05 -62.97 57.13
N SER A 3 -19.17 -63.05 56.39
CA SER A 3 -20.58 -63.06 56.84
C SER A 3 -21.18 -61.91 57.67
N VAL A 4 -22.52 -61.78 57.53
CA VAL A 4 -23.53 -61.04 58.34
C VAL A 4 -23.88 -59.66 57.73
N MET A 5 -25.10 -59.37 57.24
CA MET A 5 -26.46 -59.65 57.75
C MET A 5 -27.48 -60.02 56.65
N ARG A 6 -28.32 -61.02 56.95
CA ARG A 6 -29.67 -61.18 56.39
C ARG A 6 -30.62 -60.17 57.03
N GLY A 7 -31.55 -59.63 56.24
CA GLY A 7 -32.72 -58.89 56.73
C GLY A 7 -33.84 -58.97 55.70
N THR A 8 -34.84 -59.79 56.00
CA THR A 8 -36.06 -60.09 55.24
C THR A 8 -36.95 -58.87 55.01
N GLY A 9 -37.52 -58.77 53.82
CA GLY A 9 -38.58 -57.80 53.50
C GLY A 9 -39.16 -58.05 52.10
N VAL A 10 -40.00 -59.07 51.98
CA VAL A 10 -40.91 -59.21 50.84
C VAL A 10 -41.93 -58.09 50.94
N PHE A 11 -41.71 -57.00 50.22
CA PHE A 11 -42.76 -56.10 49.78
C PHE A 11 -42.75 -56.12 48.26
N GLY A 12 -43.77 -56.79 47.70
CA GLY A 12 -44.11 -56.66 46.29
C GLY A 12 -44.49 -55.20 46.03
N LEU A 13 -43.51 -54.41 45.64
CA LEU A 13 -43.76 -53.20 44.88
C LEU A 13 -43.88 -53.65 43.43
N SER A 14 -45.13 -53.82 43.00
CA SER A 14 -45.52 -53.65 41.62
C SER A 14 -44.88 -52.34 41.15
N LEU A 15 -43.73 -52.44 40.48
CA LEU A 15 -43.19 -51.38 39.66
C LEU A 15 -44.24 -51.17 38.57
N CYS A 16 -45.17 -50.25 38.83
CA CYS A 16 -45.96 -49.63 37.80
C CYS A 16 -44.99 -49.23 36.69
N HIS A 17 -45.14 -49.85 35.52
CA HIS A 17 -44.60 -49.35 34.28
C HIS A 17 -45.07 -47.90 34.14
N VAL A 18 -44.22 -46.94 34.49
CA VAL A 18 -44.43 -45.54 34.15
C VAL A 18 -43.89 -45.39 32.74
N ASP A 19 -44.78 -45.13 31.80
CA ASP A 19 -44.50 -44.85 30.39
C ASP A 19 -43.41 -43.76 30.26
N ALA A 20 -42.17 -44.15 29.95
CA ALA A 20 -41.03 -43.22 29.92
C ALA A 20 -40.30 -43.18 28.56
N TYR A 21 -41.04 -43.38 27.46
CA TYR A 21 -40.52 -43.17 26.10
C TYR A 21 -41.05 -41.83 25.56
N SER A 22 -40.61 -40.71 26.13
CA SER A 22 -40.96 -39.36 25.67
C SER A 22 -39.71 -38.58 25.29
N CYS A 23 -39.76 -37.89 24.15
CA CYS A 23 -38.67 -37.03 23.67
C CYS A 23 -38.76 -35.59 24.23
N HIS A 24 -39.46 -35.39 25.34
CA HIS A 24 -39.69 -34.08 25.94
C HIS A 24 -38.38 -33.34 26.28
N GLU A 25 -37.41 -34.00 26.91
CA GLU A 25 -36.12 -33.38 27.27
C GLU A 25 -35.34 -32.93 26.02
N VAL A 26 -35.35 -33.76 24.97
CA VAL A 26 -34.76 -33.44 23.67
C VAL A 26 -35.44 -32.23 23.06
N ARG A 27 -36.78 -32.14 23.15
CA ARG A 27 -37.57 -31.00 22.68
C ARG A 27 -37.18 -29.71 23.41
N THR A 28 -37.06 -29.76 24.73
CA THR A 28 -36.62 -28.62 25.55
C THR A 28 -35.20 -28.18 25.16
N ALA A 29 -34.25 -29.11 25.05
CA ALA A 29 -32.88 -28.79 24.66
C ALA A 29 -32.80 -28.20 23.24
N PHE A 30 -33.58 -28.75 22.29
CA PHE A 30 -33.66 -28.27 20.91
C PHE A 30 -34.18 -26.83 20.83
N GLN A 31 -35.16 -26.49 21.66
CA GLN A 31 -35.70 -25.14 21.78
C GLN A 31 -34.72 -24.17 22.44
N LEU A 32 -34.14 -24.54 23.59
CA LEU A 32 -33.23 -23.68 24.35
C LEU A 32 -31.97 -23.31 23.54
N ARG A 33 -31.44 -24.24 22.76
CA ARG A 33 -30.28 -24.01 21.88
C ARG A 33 -30.66 -23.38 20.53
N GLN A 34 -31.94 -23.08 20.32
CA GLN A 34 -32.47 -22.46 19.10
C GLN A 34 -32.02 -23.22 17.83
N VAL A 35 -32.07 -24.55 17.87
CA VAL A 35 -31.59 -25.41 16.78
C VAL A 35 -32.49 -25.31 15.56
N GLY A 36 -33.80 -25.17 15.79
CA GLY A 36 -34.77 -25.02 14.72
C GLY A 36 -36.21 -25.08 15.24
N PRO A 37 -37.18 -25.27 14.33
CA PRO A 37 -38.59 -25.37 14.70
C PRO A 37 -38.87 -26.60 15.59
N VAL A 38 -39.46 -26.36 16.77
CA VAL A 38 -39.69 -27.36 17.82
C VAL A 38 -40.57 -28.53 17.35
N HIS A 39 -41.48 -28.29 16.40
CA HIS A 39 -42.33 -29.34 15.81
C HIS A 39 -41.56 -30.42 15.03
N ARG A 40 -40.27 -30.21 14.75
CA ARG A 40 -39.41 -31.23 14.13
C ARG A 40 -39.03 -32.35 15.10
N VAL A 41 -39.18 -32.12 16.41
CA VAL A 41 -38.90 -33.11 17.46
C VAL A 41 -40.11 -34.02 17.64
N PRO A 42 -39.97 -35.35 17.47
CA PRO A 42 -41.06 -36.30 17.66
C PRO A 42 -41.52 -36.29 19.13
N GLU A 43 -42.76 -36.68 19.39
CA GLU A 43 -43.27 -36.80 20.78
C GLU A 43 -42.73 -38.05 21.47
N THR A 44 -42.68 -39.16 20.75
CA THR A 44 -42.17 -40.45 21.24
C THR A 44 -40.96 -40.92 20.40
N PRO A 45 -40.02 -41.67 21.01
CA PRO A 45 -38.90 -42.28 20.31
C PRO A 45 -39.37 -43.26 19.23
N GLY A 46 -38.77 -43.19 18.05
CA GLY A 46 -39.04 -44.09 16.91
C GLY A 46 -37.84 -44.97 16.56
N VAL A 47 -38.06 -46.00 15.73
CA VAL A 47 -36.97 -46.88 15.26
C VAL A 47 -36.11 -46.12 14.23
N ASP A 48 -34.79 -46.25 14.36
CA ASP A 48 -33.75 -45.45 13.69
C ASP A 48 -33.57 -45.72 12.17
N VAL A 49 -34.64 -45.64 11.37
CA VAL A 49 -34.62 -46.10 9.96
C VAL A 49 -34.06 -45.04 8.99
N ASP A 50 -34.16 -43.75 9.33
CA ASP A 50 -33.88 -42.64 8.39
C ASP A 50 -32.71 -41.73 8.78
N LEU A 51 -32.00 -41.98 9.89
CA LEU A 51 -30.84 -41.17 10.27
C LEU A 51 -29.63 -41.51 9.41
N LEU A 52 -28.84 -40.49 9.05
CA LEU A 52 -27.61 -40.66 8.28
C LEU A 52 -26.36 -40.47 9.14
N LEU A 53 -26.44 -39.69 10.21
CA LEU A 53 -25.28 -39.24 10.97
C LEU A 53 -25.21 -39.80 12.39
N CYS A 54 -26.33 -39.77 13.12
CA CYS A 54 -26.47 -40.16 14.52
C CYS A 54 -27.02 -41.58 14.71
N LYS A 55 -26.63 -42.49 13.80
CA LYS A 55 -27.06 -43.89 13.85
C LYS A 55 -26.60 -44.56 15.14
N HIS A 56 -27.52 -45.20 15.85
CA HIS A 56 -27.21 -45.97 17.05
C HIS A 56 -28.15 -47.17 17.21
N GLN A 57 -27.83 -48.06 18.15
CA GLN A 57 -28.71 -49.17 18.49
C GLN A 57 -29.80 -48.68 19.45
N GLY A 58 -31.07 -48.80 19.08
CA GLY A 58 -32.21 -48.47 19.93
C GLY A 58 -33.23 -47.53 19.28
N LEU A 59 -34.09 -46.95 20.12
CA LEU A 59 -35.06 -45.94 19.72
C LEU A 59 -34.42 -44.55 19.73
N SER A 60 -34.81 -43.71 18.77
CA SER A 60 -34.24 -42.38 18.55
C SER A 60 -35.30 -41.30 18.67
N CYS A 61 -34.92 -40.17 19.29
CA CYS A 61 -35.68 -38.94 19.35
C CYS A 61 -35.35 -37.96 18.22
N CYS A 62 -34.63 -38.42 17.18
CA CYS A 62 -34.21 -37.60 16.07
C CYS A 62 -34.86 -38.03 14.76
N THR A 63 -35.11 -37.05 13.89
CA THR A 63 -35.49 -37.27 12.49
C THR A 63 -34.40 -36.74 11.55
N ARG A 64 -34.43 -37.14 10.28
CA ARG A 64 -33.53 -36.57 9.25
C ARG A 64 -33.56 -35.04 9.18
N LYS A 65 -34.75 -34.44 9.33
CA LYS A 65 -34.91 -32.96 9.38
C LYS A 65 -34.28 -32.35 10.63
N MET A 66 -34.22 -33.08 11.74
CA MET A 66 -33.47 -32.65 12.92
C MET A 66 -31.96 -32.70 12.67
N GLU A 67 -31.43 -33.76 12.03
CA GLU A 67 -30.00 -33.81 11.65
C GLU A 67 -29.61 -32.64 10.74
N GLU A 68 -30.45 -32.30 9.77
CA GLU A 68 -30.26 -31.12 8.91
C GLU A 68 -30.23 -29.82 9.71
N SER A 69 -31.06 -29.72 10.76
CA SER A 69 -31.08 -28.55 11.66
C SER A 69 -29.81 -28.51 12.52
N TYR A 70 -29.33 -29.65 13.01
CA TYR A 70 -28.09 -29.77 13.77
C TYR A 70 -26.85 -29.35 12.97
N LEU A 71 -26.80 -29.67 11.67
CA LEU A 71 -25.69 -29.24 10.79
C LEU A 71 -25.57 -27.70 10.74
N ILE A 72 -26.70 -27.00 10.69
CA ILE A 72 -26.73 -25.53 10.68
C ILE A 72 -26.40 -24.98 12.06
N ALA A 73 -27.03 -25.52 13.10
CA ALA A 73 -26.85 -25.06 14.48
C ALA A 73 -25.41 -25.23 14.96
N VAL A 74 -24.78 -26.39 14.71
CA VAL A 74 -23.40 -26.64 15.16
C VAL A 74 -22.41 -25.69 14.49
N ARG A 75 -22.63 -25.37 13.21
CA ARG A 75 -21.80 -24.44 12.46
C ARG A 75 -21.89 -23.04 13.08
N ARG A 76 -23.11 -22.57 13.34
CA ARG A 76 -23.37 -21.27 13.97
C ARG A 76 -22.77 -21.20 15.37
N GLU A 77 -23.03 -22.19 16.22
CA GLU A 77 -22.53 -22.23 17.60
C GLU A 77 -21.00 -22.28 17.65
N THR A 78 -20.37 -23.10 16.80
CA THR A 78 -18.91 -23.21 16.75
C THR A 78 -18.27 -21.90 16.31
N LEU A 79 -18.83 -21.25 15.27
CA LEU A 79 -18.32 -19.96 14.80
C LEU A 79 -18.48 -18.87 15.86
N HIS A 80 -19.64 -18.79 16.50
CA HIS A 80 -19.90 -17.85 17.59
C HIS A 80 -18.93 -18.04 18.77
N ASN A 81 -18.59 -19.29 19.10
CA ASN A 81 -17.60 -19.55 20.15
C ASN A 81 -16.21 -19.03 19.75
N ILE A 82 -15.79 -19.21 18.50
CA ILE A 82 -14.51 -18.67 17.99
C ILE A 82 -14.50 -17.15 18.10
N GLN A 83 -15.55 -16.47 17.62
CA GLN A 83 -15.71 -15.01 17.73
C GLN A 83 -15.65 -14.55 19.19
N SER A 84 -16.35 -15.24 20.09
CA SER A 84 -16.33 -14.93 21.53
C SER A 84 -14.94 -15.08 22.15
N TYR A 85 -14.10 -16.00 21.67
CA TYR A 85 -12.72 -16.14 22.16
C TYR A 85 -11.79 -15.07 21.58
N ASN A 86 -12.07 -14.56 20.38
CA ASN A 86 -11.29 -13.52 19.73
C ASN A 86 -11.66 -12.10 20.17
N TYR A 87 -12.89 -11.89 20.66
CA TYR A 87 -13.47 -10.58 20.95
C TYR A 87 -12.55 -9.64 21.74
N GLU A 88 -12.00 -10.10 22.87
CA GLU A 88 -11.12 -9.28 23.72
C GLU A 88 -9.84 -8.87 22.98
N LEU A 89 -9.24 -9.81 22.23
CA LEU A 89 -8.02 -9.56 21.48
C LEU A 89 -8.26 -8.61 20.31
N GLU A 90 -9.37 -8.77 19.59
CA GLU A 90 -9.78 -7.88 18.50
C GLU A 90 -10.04 -6.47 19.02
N HIS A 91 -10.82 -6.34 20.10
CA HIS A 91 -11.10 -5.05 20.72
C HIS A 91 -9.82 -4.34 21.17
N LEU A 92 -8.87 -5.08 21.75
CA LEU A 92 -7.56 -4.54 22.13
C LEU A 92 -6.75 -4.08 20.93
N ILE A 93 -6.60 -4.91 19.88
CA ILE A 93 -5.81 -4.54 18.71
C ILE A 93 -6.47 -3.38 17.95
N SER A 94 -7.80 -3.40 17.80
CA SER A 94 -8.55 -2.34 17.11
C SER A 94 -8.43 -1.01 17.84
N GLY A 95 -8.60 -1.00 19.17
CA GLY A 95 -8.46 0.22 19.96
C GLY A 95 -7.08 0.85 19.83
N HIS A 96 -6.01 0.03 19.76
CA HIS A 96 -4.67 0.53 19.50
C HIS A 96 -4.52 0.99 18.05
N ALA A 97 -5.00 0.22 17.07
CA ALA A 97 -4.93 0.58 15.66
C ALA A 97 -5.59 1.93 15.38
N ASP A 98 -6.78 2.16 15.92
CA ASP A 98 -7.53 3.41 15.81
C ASP A 98 -6.82 4.57 16.48
N ALA A 99 -6.26 4.35 17.68
CA ALA A 99 -5.45 5.36 18.36
C ALA A 99 -4.20 5.73 17.55
N PHE A 100 -3.58 4.75 16.88
CA PHE A 100 -2.43 4.96 16.02
C PHE A 100 -2.79 5.69 14.72
N GLN A 101 -3.91 5.36 14.08
CA GLN A 101 -4.37 6.05 12.87
C GLN A 101 -4.87 7.46 13.19
N GLY A 102 -5.61 7.64 14.28
CA GLY A 102 -6.15 8.92 14.75
C GLY A 102 -5.10 9.89 15.33
N LYS A 103 -3.95 9.38 15.77
CA LYS A 103 -2.79 10.20 16.23
C LYS A 103 -1.60 10.17 15.27
N SER A 104 -1.68 9.46 14.14
CA SER A 104 -0.61 9.47 13.15
C SER A 104 -0.49 10.87 12.56
N LEU A 105 0.58 11.56 12.94
CA LEU A 105 0.99 12.87 12.42
C LEU A 105 1.06 12.91 10.88
N LEU A 106 1.03 11.75 10.20
CA LEU A 106 1.06 11.62 8.74
C LEU A 106 -0.27 11.93 8.03
N HIS A 107 -1.42 11.96 8.73
CA HIS A 107 -2.68 12.46 8.15
C HIS A 107 -2.86 13.98 8.30
N SER A 108 -1.96 14.66 9.02
CA SER A 108 -2.12 16.08 9.37
C SER A 108 -1.40 17.06 8.43
N VAL A 109 -0.75 16.59 7.35
CA VAL A 109 -0.29 17.49 6.27
C VAL A 109 -1.43 17.65 5.26
N PRO A 110 -2.17 18.76 5.25
CA PRO A 110 -3.28 18.93 4.32
C PRO A 110 -2.69 19.14 2.93
N SER A 111 -2.92 18.18 2.02
CA SER A 111 -2.76 18.38 0.58
C SER A 111 -4.15 18.45 -0.07
N PRO A 112 -4.39 19.32 -1.06
CA PRO A 112 -5.69 19.47 -1.73
C PRO A 112 -6.13 18.26 -2.57
N ALA A 113 -5.36 17.17 -2.57
CA ALA A 113 -5.70 15.89 -3.18
C ALA A 113 -5.32 14.81 -2.17
N GLY A 114 -6.27 13.97 -1.76
CA GLY A 114 -6.14 12.97 -0.69
C GLY A 114 -5.15 11.83 -0.99
N ALA A 115 -3.88 12.16 -1.17
CA ALA A 115 -2.78 11.21 -1.30
C ALA A 115 -1.96 11.20 -0.01
N ASN A 116 -1.58 10.00 0.45
CA ASN A 116 -0.64 9.80 1.55
C ASN A 116 0.71 10.42 1.18
N VAL A 117 1.02 11.62 1.66
CA VAL A 117 2.29 12.30 1.40
C VAL A 117 3.37 11.70 2.31
N SER A 118 4.47 11.21 1.71
CA SER A 118 5.60 10.69 2.50
C SER A 118 6.30 11.81 3.27
N VAL A 119 7.01 11.48 4.35
CA VAL A 119 7.77 12.46 5.15
C VAL A 119 8.77 13.22 4.27
N GLU A 120 9.43 12.51 3.35
CA GLU A 120 10.38 13.08 2.38
C GLU A 120 9.68 14.05 1.42
N ALA A 121 8.47 13.74 0.97
CA ALA A 121 7.68 14.62 0.12
C ALA A 121 7.23 15.89 0.88
N ALA A 122 6.83 15.75 2.14
CA ALA A 122 6.45 16.89 3.00
C ALA A 122 7.64 17.83 3.26
N VAL A 123 8.81 17.28 3.61
CA VAL A 123 10.05 18.07 3.79
C VAL A 123 10.43 18.76 2.48
N ASN A 124 10.33 18.07 1.33
CA ASN A 124 10.57 18.69 0.04
C ASN A 124 9.58 19.82 -0.28
N GLN A 125 8.30 19.63 -0.01
CA GLN A 125 7.30 20.68 -0.22
C GLN A 125 7.58 21.91 0.66
N PHE A 126 7.98 21.69 1.93
CA PHE A 126 8.40 22.76 2.83
C PHE A 126 9.56 23.58 2.24
N TYR A 127 10.65 22.93 1.81
CA TYR A 127 11.80 23.62 1.24
C TYR A 127 11.52 24.23 -0.15
N ASN A 128 10.59 23.67 -0.93
CA ASN A 128 10.10 24.32 -2.16
C ASN A 128 9.45 25.66 -1.84
N ASN A 129 8.60 25.70 -0.81
CA ASN A 129 7.90 26.92 -0.42
C ASN A 129 8.81 27.92 0.31
N LEU A 130 9.85 27.44 0.99
CA LEU A 130 10.82 28.28 1.67
C LEU A 130 11.76 29.00 0.70
N PHE A 131 12.16 28.36 -0.42
CA PHE A 131 13.19 28.90 -1.30
C PHE A 131 12.89 30.28 -1.90
N PRO A 132 11.69 30.58 -2.44
CA PRO A 132 11.38 31.93 -2.93
C PRO A 132 11.53 33.02 -1.87
N LEU A 133 11.21 32.71 -0.61
CA LEU A 133 11.35 33.64 0.52
C LEU A 133 12.81 33.86 0.86
N VAL A 134 13.59 32.78 0.95
CA VAL A 134 15.04 32.86 1.23
C VAL A 134 15.78 33.58 0.13
N TYR A 135 15.40 33.33 -1.13
CA TYR A 135 16.02 33.98 -2.28
C TYR A 135 15.79 35.49 -2.27
N THR A 136 14.56 35.93 -1.97
CA THR A 136 14.21 37.36 -1.96
C THR A 136 14.66 38.10 -0.70
N GLN A 137 14.77 37.42 0.45
CA GLN A 137 15.06 38.07 1.73
C GLN A 137 16.51 37.95 2.17
N LEU A 138 17.20 36.85 1.80
CA LEU A 138 18.55 36.55 2.29
C LEU A 138 19.59 36.55 1.17
N ILE A 139 19.24 36.06 -0.02
CA ILE A 139 20.20 35.90 -1.13
C ILE A 139 20.26 37.17 -2.00
N ASN A 140 19.11 37.71 -2.40
CA ASN A 140 19.01 38.88 -3.28
C ASN A 140 17.96 39.90 -2.76
N PRO A 141 18.26 40.63 -1.68
CA PRO A 141 17.34 41.57 -1.05
C PRO A 141 17.05 42.83 -1.88
N GLY A 142 17.78 43.06 -2.99
CA GLY A 142 17.62 44.23 -3.86
C GLY A 142 16.53 44.11 -4.93
N MET A 143 15.85 42.96 -5.05
CA MET A 143 14.77 42.76 -6.02
C MET A 143 13.38 43.05 -5.45
N ASP A 144 12.50 43.60 -6.30
CA ASP A 144 11.11 43.90 -5.94
C ASP A 144 10.33 42.62 -5.60
N ARG A 145 9.77 42.60 -4.37
CA ARG A 145 9.09 41.47 -3.76
C ARG A 145 7.83 41.06 -4.53
N GLU A 146 7.10 42.02 -5.11
CA GLU A 146 5.86 41.73 -5.83
C GLU A 146 6.09 41.09 -7.20
N LEU A 147 7.17 41.49 -7.89
CA LEU A 147 7.56 40.96 -9.21
C LEU A 147 8.05 39.51 -9.13
N VAL A 148 8.82 39.18 -8.08
CA VAL A 148 9.35 37.82 -7.88
C VAL A 148 8.24 36.84 -7.47
N TRP A 149 7.31 37.24 -6.62
CA TRP A 149 6.27 36.34 -6.13
C TRP A 149 5.25 35.94 -7.20
N ARG A 150 4.85 36.87 -8.09
CA ARG A 150 3.84 36.61 -9.13
C ARG A 150 4.38 35.86 -10.37
N ASN A 151 5.64 36.10 -10.77
CA ASN A 151 6.17 35.57 -12.03
C ASN A 151 7.37 34.61 -11.88
N MET A 152 8.07 34.65 -10.75
CA MET A 152 9.35 33.94 -10.58
C MET A 152 9.34 32.90 -9.46
N GLY A 153 8.36 32.96 -8.54
CA GLY A 153 8.21 32.03 -7.43
C GLY A 153 8.06 30.57 -7.89
N ASP A 154 7.30 30.33 -8.95
CA ASP A 154 7.10 28.97 -9.49
C ASP A 154 8.33 28.46 -10.24
N CYS A 155 9.04 29.35 -10.95
CA CYS A 155 10.34 29.04 -11.53
C CYS A 155 11.35 28.66 -10.43
N LEU A 156 11.44 29.47 -9.36
CA LEU A 156 12.32 29.20 -8.22
C LEU A 156 11.98 27.86 -7.55
N ARG A 157 10.70 27.55 -7.32
CA ARG A 157 10.25 26.25 -6.81
C ARG A 157 10.70 25.10 -7.72
N MET A 158 10.61 25.27 -9.04
CA MET A 158 10.96 24.25 -10.03
C MET A 158 12.46 23.98 -10.09
N ILE A 159 13.30 25.02 -10.05
CA ILE A 159 14.77 24.88 -10.15
C ILE A 159 15.43 24.56 -8.81
N ARG A 160 14.69 24.56 -7.68
CA ARG A 160 15.25 24.38 -6.34
C ARG A 160 16.09 23.11 -6.21
N GLN A 161 15.66 22.01 -6.81
CA GLN A 161 16.38 20.73 -6.77
C GLN A 161 17.70 20.78 -7.57
N ASP A 162 17.71 21.49 -8.70
CA ASP A 162 18.88 21.64 -9.57
C ASP A 162 19.92 22.60 -8.95
N VAL A 163 19.44 23.67 -8.31
CA VAL A 163 20.29 24.71 -7.70
C VAL A 163 20.80 24.30 -6.31
N ASN A 164 20.09 23.42 -5.62
CA ASN A 164 20.38 22.96 -4.26
C ASN A 164 20.78 24.08 -3.26
N PRO A 165 19.94 25.11 -3.08
CA PRO A 165 20.26 26.30 -2.31
C PRO A 165 20.44 26.04 -0.81
N PHE A 166 19.98 24.89 -0.31
CA PHE A 166 19.98 24.51 1.09
C PHE A 166 20.98 23.41 1.43
N GLY A 167 21.80 22.98 0.47
CA GLY A 167 22.81 21.95 0.69
C GLY A 167 22.21 20.60 1.12
N PRO A 168 22.89 19.83 2.00
CA PRO A 168 22.43 18.50 2.40
C PRO A 168 21.29 18.52 3.44
N HIS A 169 21.02 19.67 4.06
CA HIS A 169 20.15 19.78 5.24
C HIS A 169 18.70 19.30 5.02
N PRO A 170 18.03 19.56 3.87
CA PRO A 170 16.71 19.00 3.61
C PRO A 170 16.70 17.46 3.61
N ALA A 171 17.75 16.82 3.09
CA ALA A 171 17.83 15.36 3.02
C ALA A 171 18.10 14.75 4.40
N ILE A 172 18.98 15.37 5.20
CA ILE A 172 19.29 14.93 6.56
C ILE A 172 18.05 15.05 7.45
N MET A 173 17.33 16.18 7.41
CA MET A 173 16.08 16.37 8.14
C MET A 173 15.05 15.30 7.77
N ALA A 174 14.88 15.01 6.48
CA ALA A 174 13.96 13.98 6.02
C ALA A 174 14.34 12.59 6.57
N GLN A 175 15.62 12.22 6.53
CA GLN A 175 16.10 10.94 7.05
C GLN A 175 15.89 10.79 8.56
N GLU A 176 16.18 11.84 9.34
CA GLU A 176 15.98 11.82 10.79
C GLU A 176 14.49 11.70 11.15
N LEU A 177 13.61 12.45 10.47
CA LEU A 177 12.17 12.36 10.69
C LEU A 177 11.61 10.99 10.27
N VAL A 178 12.08 10.42 9.14
CA VAL A 178 11.67 9.08 8.70
C VAL A 178 12.13 8.01 9.68
N GLY A 179 13.37 8.10 10.18
CA GLY A 179 13.90 7.19 11.19
C GLY A 179 13.11 7.27 12.50
N ALA A 180 12.81 8.48 12.95
CA ALA A 180 12.06 8.73 14.17
C ALA A 180 10.58 8.30 14.08
N LEU A 181 9.95 8.43 12.92
CA LEU A 181 8.58 7.99 12.66
C LEU A 181 8.49 6.51 12.25
N GLY A 182 9.62 5.87 11.95
CA GLY A 182 9.70 4.52 11.40
C GLY A 182 9.06 3.47 12.30
N ALA A 183 9.41 3.45 13.59
CA ALA A 183 8.85 2.50 14.55
C ALA A 183 7.31 2.65 14.68
N GLY A 184 6.82 3.89 14.73
CA GLY A 184 5.39 4.19 14.79
C GLY A 184 4.62 3.76 13.53
N LYS A 185 5.19 3.99 12.35
CA LYS A 185 4.61 3.53 11.08
C LYS A 185 4.52 2.01 11.03
N HIS A 186 5.61 1.30 11.38
CA HIS A 186 5.62 -0.17 11.35
C HIS A 186 4.71 -0.76 12.42
N LEU A 187 4.59 -0.13 13.60
CA LEU A 187 3.64 -0.57 14.62
C LEU A 187 2.19 -0.42 14.14
N GLY A 188 1.84 0.70 13.49
CA GLY A 188 0.52 0.88 12.89
C GLY A 188 0.20 -0.15 11.81
N LEU A 189 1.16 -0.49 10.94
CA LEU A 189 1.00 -1.55 9.94
C LEU A 189 0.86 -2.94 10.60
N ALA A 190 1.63 -3.23 11.64
CA ALA A 190 1.53 -4.49 12.38
C ALA A 190 0.15 -4.65 13.03
N LEU A 191 -0.38 -3.60 13.66
CA LEU A 191 -1.72 -3.63 14.26
C LEU A 191 -2.81 -3.89 13.21
N ALA A 192 -2.71 -3.30 12.02
CA ALA A 192 -3.64 -3.56 10.92
C ALA A 192 -3.57 -5.03 10.44
N GLU A 193 -2.36 -5.58 10.29
CA GLU A 193 -2.19 -6.99 9.92
C GLU A 193 -2.76 -7.94 11.00
N GLY A 194 -2.60 -7.59 12.29
CA GLY A 194 -3.20 -8.32 13.39
C GLY A 194 -4.73 -8.39 13.30
N LEU A 195 -5.39 -7.30 12.90
CA LEU A 195 -6.84 -7.27 12.68
C LEU A 195 -7.27 -8.13 11.50
N GLU A 196 -6.53 -8.09 10.39
CA GLU A 196 -6.82 -8.94 9.22
C GLU A 196 -6.75 -10.43 9.58
N VAL A 197 -5.76 -10.84 10.39
CA VAL A 197 -5.66 -12.21 10.90
C VAL A 197 -6.88 -12.59 11.74
N LEU A 198 -7.32 -11.72 12.65
CA LEU A 198 -8.49 -11.99 13.49
C LEU A 198 -9.77 -12.09 12.65
N ASN A 199 -10.01 -11.14 11.76
CA ASN A 199 -11.15 -11.14 10.83
C ASN A 199 -11.18 -12.41 9.95
N ALA A 200 -10.01 -12.86 9.48
CA ALA A 200 -9.92 -14.12 8.72
C ALA A 200 -10.34 -15.34 9.56
N THR A 201 -10.01 -15.37 10.87
CA THR A 201 -10.45 -16.44 11.77
C THR A 201 -11.94 -16.37 12.10
N GLU A 202 -12.59 -15.23 11.97
CA GLU A 202 -14.05 -15.12 12.13
C GLU A 202 -14.84 -15.62 10.92
N GLN A 203 -14.21 -15.68 9.75
CA GLN A 203 -14.83 -16.06 8.49
C GLN A 203 -14.54 -17.51 8.07
N ILE A 204 -14.16 -18.37 9.04
CA ILE A 204 -13.80 -19.76 8.76
C ILE A 204 -14.96 -20.53 8.11
N ILE A 205 -14.64 -21.22 7.01
CA ILE A 205 -15.55 -22.13 6.32
C ILE A 205 -15.22 -23.56 6.72
N PHE A 206 -16.08 -24.16 7.56
CA PHE A 206 -15.96 -25.56 7.93
C PHE A 206 -16.28 -26.50 6.77
N SER A 207 -15.47 -27.56 6.59
CA SER A 207 -15.73 -28.62 5.64
C SER A 207 -16.98 -29.43 6.02
N LYS A 208 -17.59 -30.12 5.05
CA LYS A 208 -18.77 -30.97 5.30
C LYS A 208 -18.45 -32.08 6.31
N GLU A 209 -17.24 -32.61 6.26
CA GLU A 209 -16.74 -33.67 7.13
C GLU A 209 -16.56 -33.14 8.56
N CYS A 210 -16.01 -31.94 8.72
CA CYS A 210 -15.90 -31.29 10.02
C CYS A 210 -17.29 -31.04 10.64
N VAL A 211 -18.23 -30.45 9.89
CA VAL A 211 -19.59 -30.18 10.41
C VAL A 211 -20.28 -31.49 10.83
N LYS A 212 -20.12 -32.57 10.06
CA LYS A 212 -20.61 -33.90 10.44
C LYS A 212 -19.97 -34.42 11.73
N ALA A 213 -18.65 -34.27 11.88
CA ALA A 213 -17.94 -34.68 13.11
C ALA A 213 -18.38 -33.85 14.32
N LEU A 214 -18.59 -32.55 14.16
CA LEU A 214 -19.12 -31.66 15.20
C LEU A 214 -20.53 -32.06 15.62
N VAL A 215 -21.44 -32.36 14.68
CA VAL A 215 -22.79 -32.85 15.06
C VAL A 215 -22.71 -34.17 15.81
N ARG A 216 -21.83 -35.10 15.40
CA ARG A 216 -21.61 -36.35 16.14
C ARG A 216 -21.17 -36.12 17.57
N MET A 217 -20.30 -35.15 17.76
CA MET A 217 -19.75 -34.79 19.07
C MET A 217 -20.74 -34.03 19.95
N VAL A 218 -21.52 -33.11 19.38
CA VAL A 218 -22.35 -32.15 20.15
C VAL A 218 -23.78 -32.61 20.32
N TYR A 219 -24.40 -33.23 19.31
CA TYR A 219 -25.84 -33.46 19.28
C TYR A 219 -26.27 -34.93 19.19
N CYS A 220 -25.42 -35.87 18.75
CA CYS A 220 -25.89 -37.25 18.58
C CYS A 220 -26.28 -37.95 19.90
N SER A 221 -25.77 -37.51 21.06
CA SER A 221 -26.27 -38.00 22.35
C SER A 221 -27.72 -37.59 22.61
N HIS A 222 -28.17 -36.45 22.09
CA HIS A 222 -29.56 -36.00 22.22
C HIS A 222 -30.53 -36.95 21.51
N CYS A 223 -30.08 -37.60 20.42
CA CYS A 223 -30.91 -38.58 19.71
C CYS A 223 -31.22 -39.81 20.58
N GLN A 224 -30.39 -40.11 21.57
CA GLN A 224 -30.60 -41.16 22.58
C GLN A 224 -31.33 -40.64 23.84
N GLY A 225 -31.79 -39.38 23.84
CA GLY A 225 -32.36 -38.73 25.03
C GLY A 225 -31.32 -38.15 26.00
N LEU A 226 -30.02 -38.26 25.70
CA LEU A 226 -28.93 -37.87 26.59
C LEU A 226 -28.50 -36.42 26.33
N THR A 227 -29.29 -35.46 26.79
CA THR A 227 -29.10 -34.02 26.52
C THR A 227 -28.10 -33.30 27.43
N LEU A 228 -27.74 -33.91 28.57
CA LEU A 228 -26.85 -33.32 29.57
C LEU A 228 -25.41 -33.86 29.53
N ILE A 229 -25.14 -34.86 28.68
CA ILE A 229 -23.82 -35.48 28.57
C ILE A 229 -22.89 -34.62 27.72
N LYS A 230 -21.68 -34.38 28.22
CA LYS A 230 -20.62 -33.70 27.48
C LYS A 230 -19.74 -34.71 26.73
N PRO A 231 -19.17 -34.36 25.57
CA PRO A 231 -18.20 -35.21 24.89
C PRO A 231 -16.96 -35.41 25.77
N CYS A 232 -16.33 -36.58 25.63
CA CYS A 232 -15.05 -36.85 26.29
C CYS A 232 -13.97 -35.89 25.77
N ASP A 233 -13.03 -35.46 26.64
CA ASP A 233 -11.99 -34.49 26.27
C ASP A 233 -11.17 -34.95 25.06
N GLY A 234 -10.74 -36.21 25.02
CA GLY A 234 -10.00 -36.76 23.89
C GLY A 234 -10.79 -36.79 22.58
N PHE A 235 -12.10 -37.08 22.65
CA PHE A 235 -12.96 -37.04 21.47
C PHE A 235 -13.14 -35.59 20.99
N CYS A 236 -13.38 -34.67 21.92
CA CYS A 236 -13.47 -33.24 21.64
C CYS A 236 -12.22 -32.71 20.96
N LEU A 237 -11.04 -32.96 21.54
CA LEU A 237 -9.77 -32.51 21.02
C LEU A 237 -9.49 -33.05 19.62
N ASN A 238 -9.79 -34.32 19.35
CA ASN A 238 -9.57 -34.90 18.03
C ASN A 238 -10.47 -34.26 16.95
N VAL A 239 -11.75 -34.04 17.26
CA VAL A 239 -12.68 -33.36 16.35
C VAL A 239 -12.25 -31.92 16.12
N MET A 240 -11.98 -31.17 17.19
CA MET A 240 -11.63 -29.75 17.10
C MET A 240 -10.29 -29.52 16.38
N ARG A 241 -9.26 -30.35 16.63
CA ARG A 241 -7.98 -30.28 15.90
C ARG A 241 -8.14 -30.56 14.41
N GLY A 242 -8.98 -31.52 14.04
CA GLY A 242 -9.28 -31.79 12.63
C GLY A 242 -10.04 -30.64 11.97
N CYS A 243 -11.01 -30.05 12.67
CA CYS A 243 -11.82 -28.93 12.18
C CYS A 243 -11.05 -27.62 12.04
N LEU A 244 -10.10 -27.36 12.95
CA LEU A 244 -9.34 -26.11 13.03
C LEU A 244 -7.89 -26.26 12.53
N ALA A 245 -7.60 -27.30 11.75
CA ALA A 245 -6.26 -27.55 11.23
C ALA A 245 -5.69 -26.34 10.48
N SER A 246 -6.46 -25.74 9.57
CA SER A 246 -6.04 -24.54 8.84
C SER A 246 -5.79 -23.32 9.73
N VAL A 247 -6.53 -23.19 10.84
CA VAL A 247 -6.30 -22.12 11.83
C VAL A 247 -5.00 -22.37 12.58
N SER A 248 -4.70 -23.63 12.88
CA SER A 248 -3.48 -23.99 13.62
C SER A 248 -2.18 -23.69 12.86
N GLU A 249 -2.23 -23.59 11.53
CA GLU A 249 -1.09 -23.14 10.71
C GLU A 249 -0.69 -21.68 11.02
N LEU A 250 -1.59 -20.88 11.58
CA LEU A 250 -1.33 -19.51 11.99
C LEU A 250 -0.52 -19.41 13.30
N ASP A 251 -0.40 -20.47 14.10
CA ASP A 251 0.27 -20.41 15.42
C ASP A 251 1.72 -19.91 15.32
N GLN A 252 2.50 -20.45 14.38
CA GLN A 252 3.91 -20.07 14.21
C GLN A 252 4.07 -18.62 13.69
N PRO A 253 3.37 -18.19 12.62
CA PRO A 253 3.34 -16.78 12.21
C PRO A 253 2.86 -15.84 13.32
N TRP A 254 1.81 -16.20 14.06
CA TRP A 254 1.24 -15.40 15.13
C TRP A 254 2.23 -15.20 16.29
N ARG A 255 2.96 -16.23 16.71
CA ARG A 255 4.03 -16.11 17.72
C ARG A 255 5.10 -15.12 17.28
N ARG A 256 5.55 -15.21 16.02
CA ARG A 256 6.53 -14.26 15.46
C ARG A 256 5.97 -12.84 15.43
N TYR A 257 4.71 -12.69 15.01
CA TYR A 257 4.00 -11.41 15.03
C TYR A 257 3.97 -10.80 16.44
N THR A 258 3.60 -11.55 17.48
CA THR A 258 3.57 -11.04 18.86
C THR A 258 4.95 -10.57 19.34
N THR A 259 6.01 -11.29 18.96
CA THR A 259 7.39 -10.90 19.29
C THR A 259 7.81 -9.61 18.57
N LEU A 260 7.44 -9.45 17.29
CA LEU A 260 7.71 -8.23 16.53
C LEU A 260 6.92 -7.03 17.06
N LEU A 261 5.65 -7.26 17.45
CA LEU A 261 4.80 -6.25 18.05
C LEU A 261 5.44 -5.73 19.35
N GLU A 262 5.95 -6.63 20.20
CA GLU A 262 6.70 -6.28 21.42
C GLU A 262 7.97 -5.47 21.11
N GLN A 263 8.75 -5.86 20.12
CA GLN A 263 9.97 -5.10 19.75
C GLN A 263 9.63 -3.68 19.26
N LEU A 264 8.56 -3.54 18.47
CA LEU A 264 8.12 -2.25 17.96
C LEU A 264 7.57 -1.34 19.07
N THR A 265 6.83 -1.89 20.03
CA THR A 265 6.33 -1.11 21.17
C THR A 265 7.47 -0.63 22.07
N HIS A 266 8.50 -1.45 22.30
CA HIS A 266 9.71 -1.02 23.01
C HIS A 266 10.49 0.06 22.26
N ALA A 267 10.65 -0.09 20.93
CA ALA A 267 11.29 0.92 20.09
C ALA A 267 10.56 2.27 20.14
N MET A 268 9.22 2.25 20.25
CA MET A 268 8.41 3.45 20.44
C MET A 268 8.46 4.02 21.86
N ALA A 269 8.49 3.16 22.88
CA ALA A 269 8.58 3.57 24.28
C ALA A 269 9.92 4.25 24.60
N ASN A 270 10.97 3.96 23.82
CA ASN A 270 12.22 4.72 23.80
C ASN A 270 12.02 6.07 23.07
N GLN A 271 11.17 6.93 23.66
CA GLN A 271 10.60 8.18 23.16
C GLN A 271 11.60 9.27 22.73
N HIS A 272 12.90 9.07 22.96
CA HIS A 272 13.90 10.11 22.69
C HIS A 272 14.03 10.42 21.19
N SER A 273 13.86 9.44 20.29
CA SER A 273 14.10 9.68 18.85
C SER A 273 13.09 10.63 18.20
N MET A 274 11.80 10.52 18.53
CA MET A 274 10.76 11.38 17.94
C MET A 274 10.77 12.79 18.48
N GLU A 275 10.87 12.94 19.80
CA GLU A 275 10.94 14.26 20.42
C GLU A 275 12.20 15.01 19.98
N LEU A 276 13.36 14.34 19.96
CA LEU A 276 14.61 14.93 19.47
C LEU A 276 14.54 15.29 17.98
N ALA A 277 13.94 14.43 17.13
CA ALA A 277 13.81 14.72 15.71
C ALA A 277 12.88 15.93 15.44
N LEU A 278 11.78 16.07 16.20
CA LEU A 278 10.89 17.23 16.09
C LEU A 278 11.56 18.52 16.59
N LEU A 279 12.29 18.46 17.71
CA LEU A 279 13.07 19.59 18.20
C LEU A 279 14.21 19.96 17.23
N GLY A 280 14.79 18.97 16.55
CA GLY A 280 15.85 19.13 15.56
C GLY A 280 15.43 19.82 14.27
N VAL A 281 14.12 19.85 13.93
CA VAL A 281 13.62 20.52 12.71
C VAL A 281 14.08 21.98 12.66
N ARG A 282 13.99 22.71 13.78
CA ARG A 282 14.42 24.11 13.85
C ARG A 282 15.90 24.26 13.50
N MET A 283 16.74 23.38 14.04
CA MET A 283 18.18 23.40 13.79
C MET A 283 18.48 23.16 12.31
N HIS A 284 17.87 22.14 11.69
CA HIS A 284 18.07 21.85 10.27
C HIS A 284 17.60 22.99 9.35
N VAL A 285 16.53 23.70 9.72
CA VAL A 285 16.11 24.91 9.00
C VAL A 285 17.16 26.01 9.17
N SER A 286 17.66 26.26 10.38
CA SER A 286 18.68 27.28 10.63
C SER A 286 19.98 27.00 9.86
N GLU A 287 20.47 25.76 9.85
CA GLU A 287 21.65 25.36 9.08
C GLU A 287 21.43 25.50 7.56
N ALA A 288 20.24 25.13 7.07
CA ALA A 288 19.88 25.34 5.67
C ALA A 288 19.89 26.83 5.27
N LEU A 289 19.38 27.71 6.14
CA LEU A 289 19.39 29.15 5.89
C LEU A 289 20.82 29.71 5.90
N LEU A 290 21.65 29.29 6.86
CA LEU A 290 23.06 29.67 6.92
C LEU A 290 23.82 29.22 5.67
N TYR A 291 23.60 27.99 5.22
CA TYR A 291 24.17 27.46 3.98
C TYR A 291 23.78 28.33 2.77
N ALA A 292 22.50 28.67 2.65
CA ALA A 292 21.98 29.51 1.57
C ALA A 292 22.60 30.91 1.58
N GLN A 293 22.79 31.50 2.76
CA GLN A 293 23.45 32.81 2.93
C GLN A 293 24.92 32.76 2.50
N LEU A 294 25.66 31.74 2.95
CA LEU A 294 27.08 31.58 2.63
C LEU A 294 27.31 31.44 1.11
N HIS A 295 26.40 30.75 0.41
CA HIS A 295 26.49 30.51 -1.03
C HIS A 295 25.70 31.53 -1.86
N GLY A 296 25.12 32.55 -1.24
CA GLY A 296 24.23 33.53 -1.87
C GLY A 296 24.77 34.15 -3.18
N PRO A 297 26.02 34.65 -3.23
CA PRO A 297 26.58 35.24 -4.45
C PRO A 297 26.66 34.26 -5.64
N LEU A 298 27.02 33.01 -5.39
CA LEU A 298 27.05 31.95 -6.40
C LEU A 298 25.63 31.58 -6.85
N LEU A 299 24.70 31.47 -5.89
CA LEU A 299 23.30 31.18 -6.14
C LEU A 299 22.62 32.29 -6.96
N CYS A 300 22.96 33.57 -6.72
CA CYS A 300 22.52 34.69 -7.54
C CYS A 300 22.96 34.52 -9.01
N VAL A 301 24.22 34.17 -9.27
CA VAL A 301 24.72 33.98 -10.65
C VAL A 301 24.03 32.80 -11.34
N ILE A 302 23.85 31.69 -10.62
CA ILE A 302 23.15 30.51 -11.15
C ILE A 302 21.69 30.86 -11.44
N CYS A 303 20.94 31.37 -10.46
CA CYS A 303 19.54 31.73 -10.61
C CYS A 303 19.33 32.83 -11.67
N SER A 304 20.21 33.84 -11.73
CA SER A 304 20.19 34.85 -12.79
C SER A 304 20.37 34.25 -14.17
N ASN A 305 21.20 33.23 -14.37
CA ASN A 305 21.30 32.55 -15.66
C ASN A 305 20.04 31.74 -16.01
N TYR A 306 19.34 31.19 -15.01
CA TYR A 306 18.03 30.54 -15.21
C TYR A 306 16.89 31.55 -15.48
N VAL A 307 17.01 32.79 -14.98
CA VAL A 307 15.96 33.83 -15.04
C VAL A 307 16.15 34.81 -16.21
N LEU A 308 17.39 35.17 -16.57
CA LEU A 308 17.72 36.16 -17.62
C LEU A 308 17.84 35.57 -19.04
N TRP A 309 17.80 34.24 -19.20
CA TRP A 309 17.69 33.59 -20.51
C TRP A 309 16.31 32.92 -20.69
N PRO A 310 15.25 33.71 -20.94
CA PRO A 310 13.92 33.19 -21.26
C PRO A 310 13.87 32.76 -22.72
N TRP A 311 14.65 31.75 -23.15
CA TRP A 311 14.07 30.85 -24.15
C TRP A 311 12.93 30.12 -23.44
N PRO A 312 11.73 30.04 -24.02
CA PRO A 312 10.50 29.99 -23.23
C PRO A 312 10.61 28.83 -22.25
N VAL A 313 10.76 29.15 -20.97
CA VAL A 313 10.92 28.14 -19.92
C VAL A 313 9.68 27.24 -19.92
N ASP A 314 8.53 27.79 -20.29
CA ASP A 314 7.30 27.07 -20.59
C ASP A 314 7.46 26.07 -21.74
N PHE A 315 8.12 26.45 -22.83
CA PHE A 315 8.39 25.58 -23.97
C PHE A 315 9.35 24.44 -23.60
N LEU A 316 10.47 24.73 -22.94
CA LEU A 316 11.40 23.68 -22.53
C LEU A 316 10.82 22.79 -21.43
N THR A 317 10.02 23.32 -20.51
CA THR A 317 9.32 22.53 -19.49
C THR A 317 8.26 21.64 -20.13
N TYR A 318 7.50 22.16 -21.09
CA TYR A 318 6.53 21.38 -21.86
C TYR A 318 7.22 20.28 -22.69
N VAL A 319 8.30 20.62 -23.40
CA VAL A 319 9.08 19.66 -24.19
C VAL A 319 9.77 18.62 -23.31
N ARG A 320 10.29 19.01 -22.13
CA ARG A 320 10.87 18.09 -21.13
C ARG A 320 9.82 17.15 -20.53
N ARG A 321 8.61 17.65 -20.24
CA ARG A 321 7.49 16.85 -19.75
C ARG A 321 7.00 15.87 -20.82
N SER A 322 7.12 16.25 -22.09
CA SER A 322 6.83 15.42 -23.27
C SER A 322 8.03 14.58 -23.75
N ARG A 323 9.07 14.40 -22.92
CA ARG A 323 10.29 13.64 -23.30
C ARG A 323 9.99 12.21 -23.74
N SER A 324 9.01 11.57 -23.12
CA SER A 324 8.56 10.22 -23.45
C SER A 324 7.29 10.20 -24.31
N PHE A 325 6.82 11.36 -24.80
CA PHE A 325 5.54 11.50 -25.50
C PHE A 325 5.33 10.45 -26.59
N PHE A 326 6.30 10.25 -27.50
CA PHE A 326 6.14 9.27 -28.59
C PHE A 326 6.20 7.80 -28.13
N ALA A 327 6.76 7.54 -26.95
CA ALA A 327 6.82 6.21 -26.36
C ALA A 327 5.55 5.89 -25.55
N ASP A 328 4.98 6.90 -24.88
CA ASP A 328 3.78 6.77 -24.03
C ASP A 328 2.48 7.04 -24.80
N LEU A 329 2.59 7.52 -26.05
CA LEU A 329 1.43 7.86 -26.89
C LEU A 329 0.45 6.69 -27.04
N PRO A 330 0.88 5.43 -27.23
CA PRO A 330 -0.04 4.29 -27.27
C PRO A 330 -0.85 4.14 -25.98
N GLU A 331 -0.20 4.23 -24.82
CA GLU A 331 -0.82 4.12 -23.50
C GLU A 331 -1.77 5.29 -23.22
N LEU A 332 -1.41 6.51 -23.65
CA LEU A 332 -2.25 7.71 -23.52
C LEU A 332 -3.50 7.66 -24.41
N LEU A 333 -3.42 6.98 -25.57
CA LEU A 333 -4.55 6.80 -26.48
C LEU A 333 -5.47 5.64 -26.07
N CYS A 334 -5.01 4.76 -25.20
CA CYS A 334 -5.76 3.57 -24.75
C CYS A 334 -6.31 3.74 -23.32
N GLU A 335 -7.50 4.34 -23.17
CA GLU A 335 -8.24 4.33 -21.90
C GLU A 335 -9.17 3.10 -21.82
N GLY A 336 -8.68 1.97 -21.29
CA GLY A 336 -9.49 0.75 -21.20
C GLY A 336 -9.15 -0.16 -20.03
N ARG A 337 -10.12 -0.37 -19.12
CA ARG A 337 -10.05 -1.33 -18.00
C ARG A 337 -10.62 -2.68 -18.40
N MET A 338 -9.86 -3.51 -19.13
CA MET A 338 -10.15 -4.95 -19.29
C MET A 338 -8.86 -5.77 -19.42
N SER A 339 -8.92 -7.04 -18.99
CA SER A 339 -7.78 -7.94 -18.90
C SER A 339 -7.40 -8.55 -20.25
N TYR A 340 -6.23 -8.16 -20.77
CA TYR A 340 -5.59 -8.78 -21.94
C TYR A 340 -4.72 -9.98 -21.51
N THR A 341 -4.74 -11.07 -22.28
CA THR A 341 -4.10 -12.36 -21.91
C THR A 341 -2.73 -12.59 -22.56
N SER A 342 -2.37 -11.81 -23.57
CA SER A 342 -1.11 -11.95 -24.30
C SER A 342 -0.05 -10.94 -23.83
N ARG A 343 1.22 -11.19 -24.16
CA ARG A 343 2.33 -10.30 -23.81
C ARG A 343 2.25 -9.00 -24.61
N VAL A 344 2.31 -7.87 -23.92
CA VAL A 344 2.45 -6.54 -24.54
C VAL A 344 3.86 -6.39 -25.10
N VAL A 345 3.96 -6.11 -26.40
CA VAL A 345 5.23 -5.87 -27.09
C VAL A 345 5.72 -4.44 -26.86
N GLY A 346 7.04 -4.25 -26.79
CA GLY A 346 7.65 -2.95 -26.50
C GLY A 346 7.62 -1.94 -27.66
N ASN A 347 8.11 -0.73 -27.39
CA ASN A 347 8.12 0.37 -28.35
C ASN A 347 9.11 0.20 -29.52
N GLY A 348 8.78 0.80 -30.66
CA GLY A 348 9.63 0.90 -31.85
C GLY A 348 9.56 -0.28 -32.83
N LEU A 349 9.90 -0.02 -34.10
CA LEU A 349 9.71 -0.94 -35.22
C LEU A 349 10.35 -2.32 -35.05
N HIS A 350 11.48 -2.41 -34.34
CA HIS A 350 12.15 -3.68 -34.09
C HIS A 350 11.34 -4.58 -33.15
N ALA A 351 10.77 -4.01 -32.08
CA ALA A 351 9.95 -4.74 -31.12
C ALA A 351 8.62 -5.21 -31.74
N GLN A 352 8.10 -4.47 -32.72
CA GLN A 352 6.85 -4.80 -33.43
C GLN A 352 6.97 -6.00 -34.38
N ARG A 353 8.17 -6.55 -34.61
CA ARG A 353 8.36 -7.75 -35.45
C ARG A 353 7.72 -9.01 -34.86
N GLN A 354 7.56 -9.05 -33.54
CA GLN A 354 6.97 -10.16 -32.79
C GLN A 354 5.55 -9.83 -32.29
N ASN A 355 4.94 -8.74 -32.77
CA ASN A 355 3.61 -8.34 -32.34
C ASN A 355 2.56 -9.36 -32.83
N PRO A 356 1.80 -10.00 -31.92
CA PRO A 356 0.80 -11.00 -32.28
C PRO A 356 -0.42 -10.40 -33.00
N GLU A 357 -0.70 -9.12 -32.79
CA GLU A 357 -1.90 -8.43 -33.28
C GLU A 357 -1.67 -7.70 -34.61
N VAL A 358 -0.48 -7.11 -34.83
CA VAL A 358 -0.20 -6.25 -36.00
C VAL A 358 1.18 -6.53 -36.59
N LYS A 359 1.25 -6.87 -37.89
CA LYS A 359 2.52 -7.08 -38.60
C LYS A 359 3.06 -5.79 -39.20
N VAL A 360 4.09 -5.21 -38.58
CA VAL A 360 4.80 -4.02 -39.09
C VAL A 360 6.17 -4.43 -39.64
N ARG A 361 6.42 -4.19 -40.94
CA ARG A 361 7.65 -4.66 -41.63
C ARG A 361 8.59 -3.54 -42.07
N THR A 362 8.06 -2.38 -42.43
CA THR A 362 8.84 -1.25 -42.95
C THR A 362 8.47 0.03 -42.21
N PRO A 363 9.42 0.94 -41.97
CA PRO A 363 9.10 2.25 -41.41
C PRO A 363 8.27 3.06 -42.42
N ASP A 364 7.43 3.95 -41.90
CA ASP A 364 6.80 4.96 -42.74
C ASP A 364 7.90 5.87 -43.35
N PRO A 365 7.91 6.06 -44.67
CA PRO A 365 8.99 6.80 -45.34
C PRO A 365 9.03 8.28 -44.95
N GLY A 366 7.88 8.91 -44.66
CA GLY A 366 7.83 10.30 -44.22
C GLY A 366 8.34 10.48 -42.79
N LEU A 367 7.98 9.59 -41.88
CA LEU A 367 8.49 9.59 -40.51
C LEU A 367 9.97 9.21 -40.45
N ALA A 368 10.44 8.34 -41.33
CA ALA A 368 11.87 8.00 -41.45
C ALA A 368 12.70 9.23 -41.87
N GLU A 369 12.24 10.00 -42.85
CA GLU A 369 12.91 11.23 -43.28
C GLU A 369 12.99 12.28 -42.15
N VAL A 370 11.90 12.47 -41.41
CA VAL A 370 11.85 13.40 -40.27
C VAL A 370 12.77 12.94 -39.14
N LYS A 371 12.81 11.64 -38.85
CA LYS A 371 13.72 11.04 -37.87
C LYS A 371 15.18 11.33 -38.26
N ASP A 372 15.57 11.05 -39.50
CA ASP A 372 16.94 11.27 -39.95
C ASP A 372 17.32 12.76 -39.91
N ARG A 373 16.37 13.65 -40.20
CA ARG A 373 16.58 15.10 -40.08
C ARG A 373 16.79 15.53 -38.62
N LEU A 374 16.04 14.94 -37.70
CA LEU A 374 16.17 15.19 -36.27
C LEU A 374 17.52 14.67 -35.73
N GLU A 375 17.94 13.47 -36.12
CA GLU A 375 19.25 12.90 -35.72
C GLU A 375 20.41 13.76 -36.23
N ARG A 376 20.35 14.22 -37.49
CA ARG A 376 21.34 15.17 -38.04
C ARG A 376 21.39 16.46 -37.22
N PHE A 377 20.25 17.02 -36.85
CA PHE A 377 20.18 18.21 -36.01
C PHE A 377 20.82 17.97 -34.62
N CYS A 378 20.48 16.85 -33.96
CA CYS A 378 21.07 16.49 -32.67
C CYS A 378 22.59 16.32 -32.75
N GLN A 379 23.12 15.76 -33.84
CA GLN A 379 24.55 15.58 -34.04
C GLN A 379 25.27 16.92 -34.23
N VAL A 380 24.70 17.84 -35.01
CA VAL A 380 25.20 19.21 -35.16
C VAL A 380 25.22 19.93 -33.79
N CYS A 381 24.16 19.83 -33.00
CA CYS A 381 24.12 20.43 -31.66
C CYS A 381 25.16 19.82 -30.70
N SER A 382 25.41 18.51 -30.77
CA SER A 382 26.45 17.85 -29.97
C SER A 382 27.85 18.36 -30.31
N ILE A 383 28.14 18.53 -31.62
CA ILE A 383 29.40 19.11 -32.11
C ILE A 383 29.56 20.55 -31.61
N LEU A 384 28.53 21.38 -31.73
CA LEU A 384 28.54 22.76 -31.23
C LEU A 384 28.74 22.84 -29.71
N LYS A 385 28.13 21.93 -28.93
CA LYS A 385 28.33 21.83 -27.48
C LYS A 385 29.78 21.47 -27.12
N SER A 386 30.38 20.53 -27.84
CA SER A 386 31.78 20.14 -27.65
C SER A 386 32.78 21.22 -28.09
N LEU A 387 32.44 22.05 -29.08
CA LEU A 387 33.20 23.23 -29.46
C LEU A 387 33.10 24.32 -28.38
N ALA A 388 31.90 24.62 -27.86
CA ALA A 388 31.70 25.58 -26.78
C ALA A 388 32.46 25.22 -25.50
N ALA A 389 32.51 23.94 -25.15
CA ALA A 389 33.26 23.44 -23.99
C ALA A 389 34.79 23.61 -24.13
N LYS A 390 35.33 23.63 -25.36
CA LYS A 390 36.77 23.89 -25.61
C LYS A 390 37.16 25.36 -25.43
N PHE A 391 36.22 26.30 -25.51
CA PHE A 391 36.47 27.74 -25.36
C PHE A 391 36.27 28.26 -23.92
N GLN A 392 35.91 27.42 -22.95
CA GLN A 392 35.62 27.81 -21.56
C GLN A 392 36.86 27.97 -20.64
N CYS A 393 38.07 28.17 -21.19
CA CYS A 393 39.29 28.39 -20.41
C CYS A 393 39.90 29.80 -20.53
N ALA A 394 39.14 30.81 -20.97
CA ALA A 394 39.61 32.19 -20.95
C ALA A 394 38.78 33.02 -19.95
N GLN A 395 39.48 33.61 -18.99
CA GLN A 395 38.95 34.47 -17.93
C GLN A 395 38.06 35.61 -18.44
N PHE A 396 37.10 35.97 -17.58
CA PHE A 396 36.30 37.20 -17.55
C PHE A 396 36.86 38.39 -18.37
N HIS A 397 36.15 38.78 -19.45
CA HIS A 397 36.19 40.15 -19.98
C HIS A 397 34.88 40.48 -20.75
N PRO A 398 34.29 41.69 -20.58
CA PRO A 398 32.97 42.03 -21.13
C PRO A 398 33.02 42.45 -22.61
N LEU A 399 33.51 41.57 -23.48
CA LEU A 399 33.47 41.75 -24.94
C LEU A 399 32.89 40.53 -25.66
N PHE A 400 32.09 39.70 -24.97
CA PHE A 400 31.48 38.48 -25.53
C PHE A 400 30.18 38.72 -26.32
N ILE A 401 30.05 39.88 -26.97
CA ILE A 401 28.95 40.21 -27.89
C ILE A 401 29.15 39.66 -29.32
N PRO A 402 30.36 39.46 -29.88
CA PRO A 402 30.49 38.99 -31.27
C PRO A 402 30.26 37.48 -31.45
N PHE A 403 30.24 36.67 -30.39
CA PHE A 403 29.96 35.23 -30.50
C PHE A 403 28.47 34.91 -30.69
N GLN A 404 27.55 35.78 -30.24
CA GLN A 404 26.12 35.63 -30.50
C GLN A 404 25.78 35.81 -31.99
N ASN A 405 26.51 36.67 -32.70
CA ASN A 405 26.30 36.89 -34.14
C ASN A 405 26.72 35.68 -35.01
N PHE A 406 27.69 34.87 -34.54
CA PHE A 406 28.07 33.65 -35.23
C PHE A 406 26.98 32.57 -35.15
N PHE A 407 26.27 32.48 -34.02
CA PHE A 407 25.12 31.58 -33.85
C PHE A 407 23.96 31.96 -34.77
N PHE A 408 23.70 33.26 -34.96
CA PHE A 408 22.71 33.75 -35.93
C PHE A 408 23.15 33.53 -37.38
N TYR A 409 24.44 33.63 -37.70
CA TYR A 409 24.99 33.36 -39.03
C TYR A 409 24.80 31.89 -39.43
N VAL A 410 25.12 30.95 -38.53
CA VAL A 410 24.94 29.51 -38.79
C VAL A 410 23.45 29.14 -38.91
N ALA A 411 22.58 29.72 -38.08
CA ALA A 411 21.13 29.53 -38.18
C ALA A 411 20.53 30.04 -39.52
N ARG A 412 21.10 31.12 -40.08
CA ARG A 412 20.72 31.66 -41.40
C ARG A 412 21.20 30.79 -42.56
N VAL A 413 22.38 30.18 -42.43
CA VAL A 413 22.99 29.33 -43.48
C VAL A 413 22.26 27.99 -43.63
N THR A 414 21.61 27.48 -42.58
CA THR A 414 20.86 26.21 -42.62
C THR A 414 19.46 26.29 -43.25
N HIS A 415 18.91 27.49 -43.47
CA HIS A 415 17.66 27.72 -44.19
C HIS A 415 17.96 28.35 -45.57
N GLY A 416 18.32 27.51 -46.53
CA GLY A 416 18.93 27.93 -47.80
C GLY A 416 18.17 28.99 -48.60
N GLN A 417 18.88 30.06 -48.95
CA GLN A 417 18.86 30.68 -50.28
C GLN A 417 20.27 31.23 -50.56
N LEU A 418 21.00 30.57 -51.45
CA LEU A 418 22.16 31.16 -52.14
C LEU A 418 21.62 32.28 -53.05
N GLN A 419 21.77 33.55 -52.65
CA GLN A 419 21.73 34.65 -53.61
C GLN A 419 22.88 35.63 -53.32
N SER A 420 23.80 35.63 -54.28
CA SER A 420 24.85 36.60 -54.62
C SER A 420 24.90 37.93 -53.87
N LEU A 421 26.11 38.28 -53.39
CA LEU A 421 26.87 39.56 -53.58
C LEU A 421 27.75 39.90 -52.35
N PRO A 422 28.78 40.78 -52.47
CA PRO A 422 29.85 40.88 -53.46
C PRO A 422 31.22 40.48 -52.84
N VAL A 423 32.21 40.20 -53.69
CA VAL A 423 33.61 40.01 -53.29
C VAL A 423 34.18 41.35 -52.84
N CYS A 424 34.50 41.51 -51.55
CA CYS A 424 35.36 42.59 -51.09
C CYS A 424 36.79 42.06 -50.96
N HIS A 425 37.67 42.67 -51.75
CA HIS A 425 39.10 42.42 -51.79
C HIS A 425 39.75 42.56 -50.41
N VAL A 426 40.67 41.64 -50.11
CA VAL A 426 41.63 41.77 -49.03
C VAL A 426 42.64 42.84 -49.45
N ASP A 427 42.60 44.01 -48.82
CA ASP A 427 43.77 44.87 -48.73
C ASP A 427 44.47 44.66 -47.39
N ARG A 428 45.74 44.33 -47.52
CA ARG A 428 46.74 44.02 -46.52
C ARG A 428 47.55 45.30 -46.28
N ALA A 429 47.73 45.72 -45.03
CA ALA A 429 48.89 46.44 -44.47
C ALA A 429 48.45 47.26 -43.24
N GLN A 430 48.94 46.94 -42.03
CA GLN A 430 50.15 47.47 -41.36
C GLN A 430 49.82 48.63 -40.42
N GLY A 431 50.32 48.53 -39.19
CA GLY A 431 50.24 49.52 -38.12
C GLY A 431 50.09 48.83 -36.78
#